data_AF-A0A075AQR9-F1
#
_entry.id   AF-A0A075AQR9-F1
#
_cell.length_a   1.000
_cell.length_b   1.000
_cell.length_c   1.000
_cell.angle_alpha   90.00
_cell.angle_beta   90.00
_cell.angle_gamma   90.00
#
_symmetry.space_group_name_H-M   'P 1'
#
loop_
_entity.id
_entity.type
_entity.pdbx_description
1 polymer ?
#
loop_
_entity_poly.entity_id
_entity_poly.type
_entity_poly.pdbx_seq_one_letter_code
_entity_poly.pdbx_strand_id
1 'polypeptide(L)'
;MKLTGLTRKELHIVAAGKGLIKGPLIFLYNELSTEFSNGGQIPENWDHCKIKFIEKIDAILVIEKETIFNYLKEFNFPNTLLICGKGYPCERTRELLHFLNSCIFNVCIYALVDNDPHGLHIYSIYKNGSRSRKDLAVKSIDLLGLKTYQFERHMLPFSKRDLSILKCLLTSEDLTIRSEATALLQRSSKCELESLIENEKFIQFLKDNSLIKK
;
A
#
# COMPACT_ATOMS: atom_id res chain seq x y z
N MET A 1 6.75 24.69 8.44
CA MET A 1 5.89 25.69 9.07
C MET A 1 5.68 25.28 10.53
N LYS A 2 6.49 25.83 11.45
CA LYS A 2 6.43 25.62 12.92
C LYS A 2 6.09 26.97 13.55
N LEU A 3 4.84 27.41 13.45
CA LEU A 3 4.41 28.71 14.01
C LEU A 3 3.75 28.56 15.39
N THR A 4 3.24 27.38 15.74
CA THR A 4 2.43 27.20 16.95
C THR A 4 3.00 26.19 17.95
N GLY A 5 4.06 25.45 17.61
CA GLY A 5 4.57 24.34 18.44
C GLY A 5 3.63 23.12 18.53
N LEU A 6 2.35 23.30 18.18
CA LEU A 6 1.31 22.28 18.15
C LEU A 6 1.42 21.39 16.90
N THR A 7 1.15 20.12 17.09
CA THR A 7 0.97 19.11 16.05
C THR A 7 -0.34 19.35 15.28
N ARG A 8 -0.43 18.86 14.04
CA ARG A 8 -1.67 18.96 13.24
C ARG A 8 -2.88 18.34 13.95
N LYS A 9 -2.64 17.29 14.74
CA LYS A 9 -3.66 16.59 15.53
C LYS A 9 -4.24 17.48 16.63
N GLU A 10 -3.41 18.28 17.28
CA GLU A 10 -3.83 19.27 18.30
C GLU A 10 -4.57 20.46 17.70
N LEU A 11 -4.37 20.74 16.41
CA LEU A 11 -5.09 21.79 15.68
C LEU A 11 -6.39 21.30 15.02
N HIS A 12 -6.79 20.03 15.22
CA HIS A 12 -7.89 19.39 14.50
C HIS A 12 -7.80 19.48 12.97
N ILE A 13 -6.60 19.71 12.42
CA ILE A 13 -6.37 19.72 10.97
C ILE A 13 -6.14 18.28 10.55
N VAL A 14 -7.23 17.61 10.17
CA VAL A 14 -7.21 16.23 9.67
C VAL A 14 -6.86 16.25 8.18
N ALA A 15 -5.88 15.45 7.77
CA ALA A 15 -5.61 15.25 6.35
C ALA A 15 -6.78 14.52 5.69
N ALA A 16 -7.32 15.05 4.59
CA ALA A 16 -8.42 14.42 3.88
C ALA A 16 -8.12 12.95 3.55
N GLY A 17 -9.05 12.07 3.90
CA GLY A 17 -8.94 10.63 3.67
C GLY A 17 -9.15 10.34 2.18
N LYS A 18 -8.13 9.89 1.46
CA LYS A 18 -8.24 9.55 0.02
C LYS A 18 -8.13 8.06 -0.27
N GLY A 19 -7.73 7.26 0.71
CA GLY A 19 -7.51 5.84 0.49
C GLY A 19 -8.79 5.07 0.24
N LEU A 20 -8.65 3.91 -0.38
CA LEU A 20 -9.73 2.96 -0.60
C LEU A 20 -9.48 1.70 0.23
N ILE A 21 -10.55 1.02 0.59
CA ILE A 21 -10.49 -0.28 1.26
C ILE A 21 -11.56 -1.21 0.70
N LYS A 22 -11.25 -2.49 0.55
CA LYS A 22 -12.19 -3.57 0.25
C LYS A 22 -11.86 -4.79 1.10
N GLY A 23 -12.88 -5.51 1.56
CA GLY A 23 -12.74 -6.83 2.17
C GLY A 23 -13.83 -7.11 3.21
N PRO A 24 -13.80 -8.27 3.87
CA PRO A 24 -14.87 -8.72 4.76
C PRO A 24 -14.82 -8.00 6.12
N LEU A 25 -15.12 -6.69 6.12
CA LEU A 25 -15.15 -5.84 7.30
C LEU A 25 -16.26 -4.78 7.25
N ILE A 26 -16.65 -4.33 8.43
CA ILE A 26 -17.67 -3.32 8.68
C ILE A 26 -17.11 -2.27 9.63
N PHE A 27 -17.30 -0.99 9.31
CA PHE A 27 -17.08 0.12 10.24
C PHE A 27 -18.40 0.52 10.87
N LEU A 28 -18.42 0.64 12.20
CA LEU A 28 -19.59 1.03 12.99
C LEU A 28 -19.33 2.40 13.64
N TYR A 29 -20.20 3.38 13.37
CA TYR A 29 -20.14 4.73 13.95
C TYR A 29 -21.54 5.26 14.23
N ASN A 30 -21.86 5.59 15.49
CA ASN A 30 -23.16 6.14 15.91
C ASN A 30 -24.37 5.39 15.30
N GLU A 31 -24.44 4.07 15.50
CA GLU A 31 -25.47 3.16 14.95
C GLU A 31 -25.46 2.97 13.42
N LEU A 32 -24.63 3.70 12.67
CA LEU A 32 -24.45 3.48 11.24
C LEU A 32 -23.38 2.42 11.00
N SER A 33 -23.71 1.43 10.16
CA SER A 33 -22.77 0.42 9.67
C SER A 33 -22.43 0.66 8.21
N THR A 34 -21.14 0.70 7.89
CA THR A 34 -20.64 0.73 6.51
C THR A 34 -19.83 -0.53 6.25
N GLU A 35 -20.32 -1.37 5.34
CA GLU A 35 -19.65 -2.60 4.91
C GLU A 35 -18.75 -2.33 3.70
N PHE A 36 -17.56 -2.93 3.70
CA PHE A 36 -16.55 -2.71 2.65
C PHE A 36 -16.31 -3.94 1.77
N SER A 37 -17.23 -4.92 1.75
CA SER A 37 -17.13 -6.13 0.90
C SER A 37 -17.05 -5.80 -0.59
N ASN A 38 -17.73 -4.73 -1.04
CA ASN A 38 -17.68 -4.23 -2.42
C ASN A 38 -16.63 -3.14 -2.67
N GLY A 39 -15.89 -2.77 -1.62
CA GLY A 39 -14.93 -1.67 -1.64
C GLY A 39 -15.56 -0.29 -1.46
N GLY A 40 -14.77 0.66 -0.99
CA GLY A 40 -15.20 2.02 -0.75
C GLY A 40 -14.06 2.92 -0.28
N GLN A 41 -14.35 4.21 -0.12
CA GLN A 41 -13.41 5.17 0.43
C GLN A 41 -13.28 4.96 1.95
N ILE A 42 -12.04 4.98 2.45
CA ILE A 42 -11.77 4.95 3.88
C ILE A 42 -12.36 6.23 4.51
N PRO A 43 -13.31 6.12 5.47
CA PRO A 43 -13.87 7.28 6.15
C PRO A 43 -12.79 8.10 6.86
N GLU A 44 -12.90 9.42 6.85
CA GLU A 44 -11.88 10.29 7.48
C GLU A 44 -11.81 10.13 9.00
N ASN A 45 -12.94 9.77 9.60
CA ASN A 45 -13.17 9.50 11.01
C ASN A 45 -13.13 8.01 11.36
N TRP A 46 -12.46 7.17 10.54
CA TRP A 46 -12.37 5.74 10.80
C TRP A 46 -11.80 5.42 12.19
N ASP A 47 -10.97 6.31 12.75
CA ASP A 47 -10.38 6.22 14.08
C ASP A 47 -11.41 6.33 15.22
N HIS A 48 -12.63 6.79 14.90
CA HIS A 48 -13.79 6.77 15.80
C HIS A 48 -14.74 5.61 15.52
N CYS A 49 -14.48 4.79 14.50
CA CYS A 49 -15.29 3.63 14.17
C CYS A 49 -14.86 2.41 14.98
N LYS A 50 -15.83 1.60 15.41
CA LYS A 50 -15.54 0.21 15.80
C LYS A 50 -15.44 -0.63 14.53
N ILE A 51 -14.29 -1.30 14.34
CA ILE A 51 -14.06 -2.20 13.21
C ILE A 51 -14.52 -3.61 13.58
N LYS A 52 -15.42 -4.19 12.80
CA LYS A 52 -15.86 -5.58 12.90
C LYS A 52 -15.42 -6.34 11.66
N PHE A 53 -14.70 -7.44 11.84
CA PHE A 53 -14.37 -8.37 10.76
C PHE A 53 -15.52 -9.37 10.59
N ILE A 54 -15.97 -9.59 9.35
CA ILE A 54 -17.00 -10.56 8.99
C ILE A 54 -16.41 -11.97 8.98
N GLU A 55 -15.15 -12.08 8.52
CA GLU A 55 -14.39 -13.32 8.43
C GLU A 55 -12.99 -13.12 9.00
N LYS A 56 -12.22 -14.20 9.15
CA LYS A 56 -10.80 -14.11 9.49
C LYS A 56 -10.07 -13.38 8.36
N ILE A 57 -9.15 -12.49 8.72
CA ILE A 57 -8.26 -11.85 7.76
C ILE A 57 -6.89 -12.52 7.86
N ASP A 58 -6.48 -13.16 6.77
CA ASP A 58 -5.17 -13.81 6.65
C ASP A 58 -4.15 -12.88 5.96
N ALA A 59 -4.63 -11.99 5.07
CA ALA A 59 -3.76 -11.11 4.29
C ALA A 59 -4.32 -9.69 4.10
N ILE A 60 -3.40 -8.72 3.94
CA ILE A 60 -3.68 -7.37 3.49
C ILE A 60 -2.80 -7.07 2.28
N LEU A 61 -3.42 -6.76 1.15
CA LEU A 61 -2.75 -6.29 -0.06
C LEU A 61 -2.87 -4.78 -0.17
N VAL A 62 -1.76 -4.08 0.06
CA VAL A 62 -1.62 -2.63 -0.10
C VAL A 62 -1.26 -2.33 -1.55
N ILE A 63 -2.12 -1.62 -2.25
CA ILE A 63 -2.04 -1.31 -3.67
C ILE A 63 -1.71 0.18 -3.83
N GLU A 64 -0.69 0.50 -4.60
CA GLU A 64 -0.35 1.90 -4.89
C GLU A 64 -1.49 2.61 -5.60
N LYS A 65 -1.95 2.06 -6.73
CA LYS A 65 -2.74 2.79 -7.72
C LYS A 65 -4.22 2.42 -7.73
N GLU A 66 -5.08 3.43 -7.89
CA GLU A 66 -6.54 3.26 -7.88
C GLU A 66 -7.05 2.42 -9.05
N THR A 67 -6.44 2.54 -10.24
CA THR A 67 -6.79 1.73 -11.42
C THR A 67 -6.58 0.24 -11.13
N ILE A 68 -5.46 -0.11 -10.51
CA ILE A 68 -5.14 -1.48 -10.10
C ILE A 68 -6.09 -1.96 -9.00
N PHE A 69 -6.40 -1.12 -8.01
CA PHE A 69 -7.41 -1.46 -6.99
C PHE A 69 -8.77 -1.76 -7.60
N ASN A 70 -9.23 -0.90 -8.52
CA ASN A 70 -10.52 -1.06 -9.21
C ASN A 70 -10.56 -2.27 -10.15
N TYR A 71 -9.42 -2.70 -10.67
CA TYR A 71 -9.32 -3.95 -11.41
C TYR A 71 -9.34 -5.16 -10.46
N LEU A 72 -8.49 -5.16 -9.43
CA LEU A 72 -8.36 -6.27 -8.49
C LEU A 72 -9.61 -6.49 -7.64
N LYS A 73 -10.38 -5.43 -7.34
CA LYS A 73 -11.63 -5.57 -6.58
C LYS A 73 -12.66 -6.46 -7.28
N GLU A 74 -12.61 -6.66 -8.60
CA GLU A 74 -13.56 -7.52 -9.30
C GLU A 74 -13.24 -9.02 -9.13
N PHE A 75 -12.07 -9.35 -8.59
CA PHE A 75 -11.66 -10.72 -8.33
C PHE A 75 -11.93 -11.11 -6.87
N ASN A 76 -12.17 -12.41 -6.66
CA ASN A 76 -12.30 -12.95 -5.32
C ASN A 76 -10.93 -13.25 -4.71
N PHE A 77 -10.68 -12.64 -3.55
CA PHE A 77 -9.51 -12.88 -2.71
C PHE A 77 -10.02 -13.22 -1.30
N PRO A 78 -10.16 -14.51 -0.96
CA PRO A 78 -10.72 -14.93 0.32
C PRO A 78 -9.85 -14.43 1.48
N ASN A 79 -10.48 -14.11 2.62
CA ASN A 79 -9.79 -13.67 3.84
C ASN A 79 -8.78 -12.53 3.64
N THR A 80 -8.99 -11.68 2.64
CA THR A 80 -8.04 -10.65 2.22
C THR A 80 -8.65 -9.26 2.27
N LEU A 81 -7.91 -8.30 2.82
CA LEU A 81 -8.21 -6.88 2.67
C LEU A 81 -7.38 -6.27 1.55
N LEU A 82 -8.02 -5.51 0.67
CA LEU A 82 -7.34 -4.65 -0.29
C LEU A 82 -7.35 -3.22 0.28
N ILE A 83 -6.20 -2.54 0.28
CA ILE A 83 -6.09 -1.14 0.71
C ILE A 83 -5.38 -0.36 -0.39
N CYS A 84 -5.91 0.78 -0.83
CA CYS A 84 -5.27 1.62 -1.82
C CYS A 84 -4.85 2.98 -1.26
N GLY A 85 -3.61 3.39 -1.54
CA GLY A 85 -3.09 4.72 -1.19
C GLY A 85 -3.44 5.84 -2.18
N LYS A 86 -3.83 5.49 -3.42
CA LYS A 86 -3.95 6.41 -4.57
C LYS A 86 -2.64 7.15 -4.88
N GLY A 87 -1.56 6.39 -5.02
CA GLY A 87 -0.18 6.87 -5.10
C GLY A 87 0.42 7.02 -3.71
N TYR A 88 0.99 8.20 -3.42
CA TYR A 88 1.55 8.49 -2.10
C TYR A 88 0.46 8.47 -1.02
N PRO A 89 0.55 7.57 -0.03
CA PRO A 89 -0.55 7.34 0.89
C PRO A 89 -0.73 8.51 1.86
N CYS A 90 -1.99 8.89 2.10
CA CYS A 90 -2.30 9.87 3.12
C CYS A 90 -2.09 9.28 4.53
N GLU A 91 -1.97 10.18 5.51
CA GLU A 91 -1.73 9.82 6.91
C GLU A 91 -2.82 8.90 7.45
N ARG A 92 -4.10 9.19 7.17
CA ARG A 92 -5.25 8.35 7.57
C ARG A 92 -5.16 6.92 7.06
N THR A 93 -4.78 6.72 5.79
CA THR A 93 -4.61 5.36 5.21
C THR A 93 -3.49 4.60 5.93
N ARG A 94 -2.39 5.29 6.27
CA ARG A 94 -1.26 4.69 6.98
C ARG A 94 -1.60 4.36 8.43
N GLU A 95 -2.33 5.24 9.10
CA GLU A 95 -2.84 5.01 10.47
C GLU A 95 -3.75 3.78 10.49
N LEU A 96 -4.64 3.62 9.51
CA LEU A 96 -5.50 2.44 9.39
C LEU A 96 -4.68 1.17 9.18
N LEU A 97 -3.73 1.15 8.24
CA LEU A 97 -2.90 -0.02 8.01
C LEU A 97 -2.09 -0.42 9.25
N HIS A 98 -1.51 0.56 9.96
CA HIS A 98 -0.77 0.31 11.19
C HIS A 98 -1.68 -0.24 12.30
N PHE A 99 -2.90 0.28 12.43
CA PHE A 99 -3.92 -0.26 13.33
C PHE A 99 -4.27 -1.71 12.98
N LEU A 100 -4.56 -2.01 11.71
CA LEU A 100 -4.92 -3.36 11.26
C LEU A 100 -3.78 -4.36 11.50
N ASN A 101 -2.53 -3.98 11.22
CA ASN A 101 -1.36 -4.79 11.54
C ASN A 101 -1.23 -5.11 13.04
N SER A 102 -1.69 -4.19 13.90
CA SER A 102 -1.57 -4.34 15.35
C SER A 102 -2.73 -5.14 15.95
N CYS A 103 -3.92 -5.11 15.33
CA CYS A 103 -5.12 -5.76 15.87
C CYS A 103 -5.43 -7.13 15.26
N ILE A 104 -4.98 -7.41 14.03
CA ILE A 104 -5.20 -8.70 13.36
C ILE A 104 -4.00 -9.61 13.64
N PHE A 105 -4.24 -10.69 14.36
CA PHE A 105 -3.21 -11.67 14.70
C PHE A 105 -2.71 -12.43 13.47
N ASN A 106 -1.39 -12.54 13.32
CA ASN A 106 -0.71 -13.28 12.24
C ASN A 106 -1.12 -12.88 10.80
N VAL A 107 -1.47 -11.60 10.58
CA VAL A 107 -1.80 -11.12 9.24
C VAL A 107 -0.55 -10.95 8.37
N CYS A 108 -0.58 -11.44 7.14
CA CYS A 108 0.45 -11.17 6.14
C CYS A 108 0.14 -9.85 5.41
N ILE A 109 1.11 -8.95 5.29
CA ILE A 109 0.90 -7.67 4.62
C ILE A 109 1.84 -7.54 3.43
N TYR A 110 1.28 -7.32 2.25
CA TYR A 110 2.02 -7.20 1.00
C TYR A 110 1.79 -5.83 0.37
N ALA A 111 2.85 -5.25 -0.21
CA ALA A 111 2.78 -4.04 -1.01
C ALA A 111 2.91 -4.37 -2.50
N LEU A 112 1.92 -3.97 -3.29
CA LEU A 112 1.91 -4.01 -4.75
C LEU A 112 2.02 -2.57 -5.27
N VAL A 113 3.21 -2.24 -5.78
CA VAL A 113 3.60 -0.89 -6.22
C VAL A 113 4.16 -0.95 -7.65
N ASP A 114 4.22 0.19 -8.32
CA ASP A 114 4.86 0.31 -9.62
C ASP A 114 6.33 -0.08 -9.53
N ASN A 115 6.86 -0.69 -10.60
CA ASN A 115 8.24 -1.13 -10.66
C ASN A 115 9.15 0.04 -11.06
N ASP A 116 9.15 1.07 -10.23
CA ASP A 116 9.85 2.32 -10.43
C ASP A 116 10.33 2.92 -9.08
N PRO A 117 11.13 4.02 -9.10
CA PRO A 117 11.61 4.63 -7.87
C PRO A 117 10.51 5.25 -7.00
N HIS A 118 9.38 5.67 -7.58
CA HIS A 118 8.26 6.23 -6.82
C HIS A 118 7.51 5.15 -6.05
N GLY A 119 7.19 4.03 -6.70
CA GLY A 119 6.56 2.86 -6.08
C GLY A 119 7.43 2.29 -4.96
N LEU A 120 8.75 2.15 -5.19
CA LEU A 120 9.67 1.71 -4.14
C LEU A 120 9.74 2.69 -2.95
N HIS A 121 9.65 3.99 -3.21
CA HIS A 121 9.59 4.99 -2.15
C HIS A 121 8.26 4.93 -1.37
N ILE A 122 7.14 4.68 -2.04
CA ILE A 122 5.84 4.45 -1.40
C ILE A 122 5.89 3.24 -0.49
N TYR A 123 6.44 2.12 -0.96
CA TYR A 123 6.70 0.94 -0.12
C TYR A 123 7.56 1.30 1.11
N SER A 124 8.63 2.08 0.92
CA SER A 124 9.46 2.54 2.05
C SER A 124 8.69 3.38 3.06
N ILE A 125 7.72 4.20 2.63
CA ILE A 125 6.89 5.00 3.55
C ILE A 125 6.00 4.10 4.40
N TYR A 126 5.46 3.03 3.84
CA TYR A 126 4.69 2.04 4.63
C TYR A 126 5.60 1.24 5.57
N LYS A 127 6.73 0.71 5.06
CA LYS A 127 7.62 -0.16 5.84
C LYS A 127 8.38 0.56 6.94
N ASN A 128 8.94 1.72 6.64
CA ASN A 128 9.85 2.44 7.53
C ASN A 128 9.24 3.71 8.13
N GLY A 129 8.05 4.08 7.69
CA GLY A 129 7.43 5.34 8.06
C GLY A 129 7.98 6.52 7.26
N SER A 130 7.28 7.65 7.32
CA SER A 130 7.77 8.92 6.76
C SER A 130 8.66 9.64 7.75
N ARG A 131 9.40 10.66 7.28
CA ARG A 131 10.23 11.51 8.15
C ARG A 131 9.45 12.13 9.31
N SER A 132 8.17 12.44 9.11
CA SER A 132 7.29 13.06 10.11
C SER A 132 6.53 12.05 10.99
N ARG A 133 6.31 10.83 10.51
CA ARG A 133 5.51 9.79 11.17
C ARG A 133 6.19 8.43 11.03
N LYS A 134 7.29 8.25 11.76
CA LYS A 134 8.03 6.98 11.86
C LYS A 134 7.27 5.93 12.69
N ASP A 135 6.41 6.39 13.60
CA ASP A 135 5.52 5.59 14.42
C ASP A 135 4.52 4.76 13.59
N LEU A 136 4.15 5.25 12.41
CA LEU A 136 3.26 4.57 11.47
C LEU A 136 3.98 3.58 10.55
N ALA A 137 5.14 3.07 10.96
CA ALA A 137 5.85 2.03 10.23
C ALA A 137 5.14 0.68 10.41
N VAL A 138 5.08 -0.10 9.34
CA VAL A 138 4.59 -1.48 9.35
C VAL A 138 5.73 -2.38 8.90
N LYS A 139 6.58 -2.79 9.83
CA LYS A 139 7.84 -3.49 9.50
C LYS A 139 7.64 -4.88 8.88
N SER A 140 6.51 -5.50 9.18
CA SER A 140 6.03 -6.78 8.64
C SER A 140 5.59 -6.71 7.18
N ILE A 141 5.45 -5.52 6.57
CA ILE A 141 5.06 -5.42 5.17
C ILE A 141 6.18 -5.89 4.25
N ASP A 142 5.83 -6.76 3.32
CA ASP A 142 6.73 -7.25 2.30
C ASP A 142 6.38 -6.69 0.93
N LEU A 143 7.40 -6.33 0.16
CA LEU A 143 7.23 -5.92 -1.22
C LEU A 143 6.87 -7.14 -2.05
N LEU A 144 5.70 -7.11 -2.70
CA LEU A 144 5.32 -8.12 -3.65
C LEU A 144 6.09 -7.87 -4.95
N GLY A 145 7.30 -8.43 -5.01
CA GLY A 145 8.22 -8.23 -6.12
C GLY A 145 7.64 -8.76 -7.43
N LEU A 146 7.64 -7.90 -8.45
CA LEU A 146 7.27 -8.29 -9.80
C LEU A 146 8.56 -8.61 -10.56
N LYS A 147 8.62 -9.78 -11.19
CA LYS A 147 9.81 -10.24 -11.88
C LYS A 147 9.97 -9.50 -13.20
N THR A 148 11.19 -9.10 -13.50
CA THR A 148 11.55 -8.28 -14.68
C THR A 148 11.08 -8.86 -16.01
N TYR A 149 11.10 -10.18 -16.20
CA TYR A 149 10.63 -10.83 -17.44
C TYR A 149 9.13 -10.57 -17.71
N GLN A 150 8.35 -10.18 -16.69
CA GLN A 150 6.93 -9.88 -16.85
C GLN A 150 6.70 -8.56 -17.62
N PHE A 151 7.74 -7.75 -17.85
CA PHE A 151 7.63 -6.36 -18.29
C PHE A 151 8.50 -5.96 -19.47
N GLU A 152 9.27 -6.87 -20.07
CA GLU A 152 10.28 -6.50 -21.09
C GLU A 152 9.75 -5.61 -22.22
N ARG A 153 8.46 -5.70 -22.54
CA ARG A 153 7.80 -4.95 -23.62
C ARG A 153 7.32 -3.54 -23.22
N HIS A 154 7.31 -3.19 -21.94
CA HIS A 154 6.70 -1.95 -21.42
C HIS A 154 7.67 -1.11 -20.58
N MET A 155 8.95 -1.18 -20.91
CA MET A 155 10.02 -0.53 -20.16
C MET A 155 10.21 0.91 -20.60
N LEU A 156 10.17 1.84 -19.65
CA LEU A 156 10.37 3.27 -19.88
C LEU A 156 11.69 3.74 -19.26
N PRO A 157 12.37 4.75 -19.83
CA PRO A 157 13.56 5.31 -19.23
C PRO A 157 13.24 6.13 -17.97
N PHE A 158 14.23 6.29 -17.09
CA PHE A 158 14.10 7.13 -15.90
C PHE A 158 14.13 8.63 -16.22
N SER A 159 13.30 9.39 -15.51
CA SER A 159 13.37 10.85 -15.48
C SER A 159 14.48 11.35 -14.53
N LYS A 160 14.85 12.64 -14.61
CA LYS A 160 15.76 13.27 -13.63
C LYS A 160 15.23 13.18 -12.19
N ARG A 161 13.91 13.22 -11.99
CA ARG A 161 13.28 13.11 -10.66
C ARG A 161 13.40 11.68 -10.13
N ASP A 162 13.19 10.69 -11.00
CA ASP A 162 13.30 9.27 -10.67
C ASP A 162 14.71 8.95 -10.14
N LEU A 163 15.74 9.47 -10.82
CA LEU A 163 17.13 9.31 -10.39
C LEU A 163 17.43 9.98 -9.04
N SER A 164 16.78 11.11 -8.73
CA SER A 164 16.93 11.80 -7.44
C SER A 164 16.36 10.95 -6.29
N ILE A 165 15.17 10.39 -6.48
CA ILE A 165 14.54 9.49 -5.51
C ILE A 165 15.39 8.23 -5.35
N LEU A 166 15.84 7.65 -6.46
CA LEU A 166 16.66 6.44 -6.44
C LEU A 166 17.95 6.61 -5.65
N LYS A 167 18.63 7.76 -5.79
CA LYS A 167 19.81 8.10 -4.97
C LYS A 167 19.51 8.10 -3.47
N CYS A 168 18.35 8.61 -3.06
CA CYS A 168 17.90 8.56 -1.66
C CYS A 168 17.63 7.13 -1.19
N LEU A 169 16.97 6.32 -2.03
CA LEU A 169 16.64 4.93 -1.69
C LEU A 169 17.88 4.03 -1.58
N LEU A 170 18.92 4.30 -2.36
CA LEU A 170 20.21 3.57 -2.28
C LEU A 170 20.93 3.76 -0.94
N THR A 171 20.66 4.85 -0.22
CA THR A 171 21.21 5.10 1.12
C THR A 171 20.31 4.59 2.25
N SER A 172 19.24 3.86 1.93
CA SER A 172 18.34 3.27 2.93
C SER A 172 19.07 2.25 3.79
N GLU A 173 18.80 2.26 5.10
CA GLU A 173 19.26 1.23 6.04
C GLU A 173 18.54 -0.11 5.82
N ASP A 174 17.36 -0.09 5.20
CA ASP A 174 16.59 -1.28 4.87
C ASP A 174 17.20 -1.99 3.66
N LEU A 175 17.67 -3.22 3.89
CA LEU A 175 18.33 -4.05 2.90
C LEU A 175 17.45 -4.37 1.69
N THR A 176 16.15 -4.61 1.90
CA THR A 176 15.21 -4.90 0.81
C THR A 176 15.10 -3.68 -0.10
N ILE A 177 14.87 -2.51 0.46
CA ILE A 177 14.74 -1.27 -0.32
C ILE A 177 16.03 -0.96 -1.08
N ARG A 178 17.20 -1.10 -0.42
CA ARG A 178 18.48 -0.84 -1.06
C ARG A 178 18.78 -1.83 -2.20
N SER A 179 18.43 -3.10 -2.02
CA SER A 179 18.64 -4.14 -3.04
C SER A 179 17.75 -3.89 -4.26
N GLU A 180 16.47 -3.60 -4.04
CA GLU A 180 15.52 -3.24 -5.10
C GLU A 180 15.92 -1.95 -5.82
N ALA A 181 16.36 -0.93 -5.09
CA ALA A 181 16.87 0.31 -5.69
C ALA A 181 18.12 0.05 -6.56
N THR A 182 19.00 -0.85 -6.13
CA THR A 182 20.18 -1.25 -6.91
C THR A 182 19.77 -1.98 -8.18
N ALA A 183 18.80 -2.91 -8.10
CA ALA A 183 18.28 -3.63 -9.25
C ALA A 183 17.61 -2.68 -10.27
N LEU A 184 16.81 -1.72 -9.79
CA LEU A 184 16.22 -0.68 -10.62
C LEU A 184 17.29 0.16 -11.33
N LEU A 185 18.35 0.57 -10.61
CA LEU A 185 19.45 1.34 -11.19
C LEU A 185 20.18 0.55 -12.29
N GLN A 186 20.52 -0.72 -12.02
CA GLN A 186 21.19 -1.59 -12.99
C GLN A 186 20.35 -1.76 -14.27
N ARG A 187 19.05 -1.95 -14.11
CA ARG A 187 18.11 -2.10 -15.22
C ARG A 187 17.89 -0.80 -16.01
N SER A 188 18.15 0.36 -15.39
CA SER A 188 18.04 1.70 -15.99
C SER A 188 16.68 2.00 -16.65
N SER A 189 15.62 1.39 -16.14
CA SER A 189 14.27 1.48 -16.69
C SER A 189 13.22 1.20 -15.63
N LYS A 190 12.00 1.69 -15.85
CA LYS A 190 10.81 1.54 -15.01
C LYS A 190 9.65 0.90 -15.77
N CYS A 191 8.70 0.35 -15.03
CA CYS A 191 7.45 -0.13 -15.59
C CYS A 191 6.26 0.14 -14.66
N GLU A 192 5.12 0.48 -15.24
CA GLU A 192 3.86 0.73 -14.55
C GLU A 192 3.05 -0.57 -14.42
N LEU A 193 2.38 -0.75 -13.28
CA LEU A 193 1.55 -1.92 -12.99
C LEU A 193 0.42 -2.14 -14.01
N GLU A 194 -0.09 -1.07 -14.63
CA GLU A 194 -1.17 -1.15 -15.62
C GLU A 194 -0.82 -2.04 -16.80
N SER A 195 0.47 -2.14 -17.13
CA SER A 195 0.97 -3.02 -18.18
C SER A 195 0.72 -4.51 -17.88
N LEU A 196 0.37 -4.87 -16.65
CA LEU A 196 0.09 -6.25 -16.22
C LEU A 196 -1.40 -6.58 -16.09
N ILE A 197 -2.29 -5.59 -16.16
CA ILE A 197 -3.73 -5.79 -15.95
C ILE A 197 -4.33 -6.80 -16.95
N GLU A 198 -3.76 -6.92 -18.14
CA GLU A 198 -4.23 -7.84 -19.18
C GLU A 198 -3.57 -9.22 -19.13
N ASN A 199 -2.65 -9.44 -18.19
CA ASN A 199 -1.92 -10.68 -18.09
C ASN A 199 -2.59 -11.62 -17.07
N GLU A 200 -3.31 -12.65 -17.54
CA GLU A 200 -3.94 -13.64 -16.65
C GLU A 200 -2.97 -14.29 -15.65
N LYS A 201 -1.69 -14.42 -16.03
CA LYS A 201 -0.65 -14.94 -15.13
C LYS A 201 -0.38 -14.02 -13.94
N PHE A 202 -0.69 -12.73 -14.05
CA PHE A 202 -0.57 -11.78 -12.95
C PHE A 202 -1.58 -12.05 -11.84
N ILE A 203 -2.86 -12.26 -12.20
CA ILE A 203 -3.88 -12.63 -11.21
C ILE A 203 -3.54 -13.97 -10.55
N GLN A 204 -3.11 -14.95 -11.34
CA GLN A 204 -2.69 -16.24 -10.79
C GLN A 204 -1.49 -16.08 -9.84
N PHE A 205 -0.50 -15.27 -10.22
CA PHE A 205 0.64 -14.95 -9.37
C PHE A 205 0.21 -14.32 -8.03
N LEU A 206 -0.74 -13.38 -8.03
CA LEU A 206 -1.25 -12.76 -6.80
C LEU A 206 -1.95 -13.78 -5.90
N LYS A 207 -2.74 -14.69 -6.49
CA LYS A 207 -3.39 -15.80 -5.76
C LYS A 207 -2.34 -16.75 -5.15
N ASP A 208 -1.31 -17.09 -5.91
CA ASP A 208 -0.28 -18.06 -5.49
C ASP A 208 0.69 -17.50 -4.43
N ASN A 209 1.01 -16.20 -4.48
CA ASN A 209 2.05 -15.60 -3.63
C ASN A 209 1.52 -14.87 -2.40
N SER A 210 0.31 -14.33 -2.47
CA SER A 210 -0.13 -13.35 -1.47
C SER A 210 -1.42 -13.75 -0.73
N LEU A 211 -2.25 -14.64 -1.28
CA LEU A 211 -3.67 -14.69 -0.86
C LEU A 211 -4.22 -16.11 -0.60
N ILE A 212 -3.43 -17.17 -0.83
CA ILE A 212 -3.87 -18.58 -0.68
C ILE A 212 -2.79 -19.49 -0.05
N LYS A 213 -1.75 -18.97 0.62
CA LYS A 213 -0.78 -19.86 1.28
C LYS A 213 -1.30 -20.36 2.63
N LYS A 214 -1.95 -21.54 2.54
CA LYS A 214 -2.22 -22.62 3.52
C LYS A 214 -2.41 -22.26 4.99
#